data_AF-A0A8T1TW13-F1
#
_entry.id   AF-A0A8T1TW13-F1
#
_cell.length_a   1.000
_cell.length_b   1.000
_cell.length_c   1.000
_cell.angle_alpha   90.00
_cell.angle_beta   90.00
_cell.angle_gamma   90.00
#
_symmetry.space_group_name_H-M   'P 1'
#
loop_
_entity.id
_entity.type
_entity.pdbx_description
1 polymer ?
#
loop_
_entity_poly.entity_id
_entity_poly.type
_entity_poly.pdbx_seq_one_letter_code
_entity_poly.pdbx_strand_id
1 'polypeptide(L)'
;TDLDVIEQVLKTRFPAPVIGSELHEYGYVDLQEGAEFLLTSEDTTLVATTACRCRAVHYTGTGIMASMARIVIPGYGLCTVKIGDGAVFIHDNAPQILFQEYQSRCIRELTIYNLVVEDDSVLLDLLAKIGKGLHTLWITKLVTRFRKAEEGLDLSVLAAICPQLEELMLFNFDVSLSEYNEALRRWPVKKMRLCETLCYPSLTRCLRDHTCLMATNLVQLHVTSSGNTPFSTDEIREIESHGGELLPLTKEKLPIRMKAALLSVVAGFRERSPCQAFDAYIVGLIFRFAATPVRRLVRCA
;
A
#
# COMPACT_ATOMS: atom_id res chain seq x y z
N THR A 1 -14.31 6.95 -18.33
CA THR A 1 -13.82 5.62 -17.88
C THR A 1 -14.23 5.42 -16.43
N ASP A 2 -14.20 4.21 -15.87
CA ASP A 2 -14.57 3.95 -14.47
C ASP A 2 -13.86 4.89 -13.46
N LEU A 3 -12.71 5.45 -13.85
CA LEU A 3 -11.97 6.48 -13.12
C LEU A 3 -12.72 7.81 -12.97
N ASP A 4 -13.38 8.31 -14.02
CA ASP A 4 -14.14 9.58 -13.96
C ASP A 4 -15.31 9.47 -12.98
N VAL A 5 -15.87 8.27 -12.92
CA VAL A 5 -17.02 7.95 -12.07
C VAL A 5 -16.60 7.80 -10.61
N ILE A 6 -15.46 7.17 -10.33
CA ILE A 6 -14.85 7.15 -8.99
C ILE A 6 -14.50 8.58 -8.53
N GLU A 7 -13.95 9.39 -9.42
CA GLU A 7 -13.60 10.78 -9.12
C GLU A 7 -14.85 11.63 -8.81
N GLN A 8 -15.96 11.36 -9.49
CA GLN A 8 -17.25 12.00 -9.24
C GLN A 8 -17.86 11.55 -7.91
N VAL A 9 -17.78 10.26 -7.56
CA VAL A 9 -18.20 9.73 -6.23
C VAL A 9 -17.39 10.37 -5.09
N LEU A 10 -16.06 10.51 -5.28
CA LEU A 10 -15.18 11.21 -4.34
C LEU A 10 -15.53 12.70 -4.21
N LYS A 11 -15.90 13.36 -5.32
CA LYS A 11 -16.37 14.76 -5.33
C LYS A 11 -17.75 14.95 -4.68
N THR A 12 -18.66 13.99 -4.83
CA THR A 12 -20.05 14.07 -4.28
C THR A 12 -20.15 13.78 -2.78
N ARG A 13 -19.02 13.52 -2.13
CA ARG A 13 -18.87 13.22 -0.70
C ARG A 13 -19.47 11.86 -0.35
N PHE A 14 -18.62 10.96 0.17
CA PHE A 14 -19.12 9.98 1.13
C PHE A 14 -19.97 10.72 2.19
N PRO A 15 -21.09 10.15 2.66
CA PRO A 15 -21.86 10.81 3.72
C PRO A 15 -20.90 11.07 4.88
N ALA A 16 -20.70 12.36 5.20
CA ALA A 16 -19.85 12.72 6.33
C ALA A 16 -20.36 11.98 7.57
N PRO A 17 -19.46 11.44 8.41
CA PRO A 17 -19.89 10.87 9.68
C PRO A 17 -20.65 11.97 10.45
N VAL A 18 -21.91 11.72 10.77
CA VAL A 18 -22.71 12.60 11.61
C VAL A 18 -22.25 12.34 13.03
N ILE A 19 -21.15 12.98 13.41
CA ILE A 19 -20.57 12.88 14.75
C ILE A 19 -21.57 13.50 15.72
N GLY A 20 -22.12 12.69 16.63
CA GLY A 20 -22.99 13.17 17.71
C GLY A 20 -24.50 13.18 17.44
N SER A 21 -25.00 12.47 16.42
CA SER A 21 -26.45 12.26 16.26
C SER A 21 -26.82 10.81 16.57
N GLU A 22 -27.52 10.57 17.68
CA GLU A 22 -28.11 9.27 18.06
C GLU A 22 -29.15 8.73 17.06
N LEU A 23 -29.44 9.47 15.99
CA LEU A 23 -30.49 9.18 15.01
C LEU A 23 -29.96 8.62 13.68
N HIS A 24 -28.65 8.36 13.57
CA HIS A 24 -28.05 7.84 12.35
C HIS A 24 -27.22 6.59 12.66
N GLU A 25 -27.48 5.51 11.92
CA GLU A 25 -26.75 4.26 12.02
C GLU A 25 -26.00 3.97 10.73
N TYR A 26 -24.73 3.61 10.86
CA TYR A 26 -23.89 3.24 9.74
C TYR A 26 -23.88 1.73 9.55
N GLY A 27 -23.82 1.32 8.29
CA GLY A 27 -23.92 -0.08 7.93
C GLY A 27 -23.76 -0.32 6.44
N TYR A 28 -24.36 -1.42 6.00
CA TYR A 28 -24.49 -1.78 4.60
C TYR A 28 -25.95 -1.99 4.24
N VAL A 29 -26.28 -1.85 2.97
CA VAL A 29 -27.53 -2.36 2.41
C VAL A 29 -27.18 -3.42 1.38
N ASP A 30 -27.75 -4.62 1.56
CA ASP A 30 -27.77 -5.64 0.53
C ASP A 30 -28.98 -5.38 -0.37
N LEU A 31 -28.70 -4.88 -1.58
CA LEU A 31 -29.66 -4.72 -2.65
C LEU A 31 -29.76 -6.05 -3.41
N GLN A 32 -30.97 -6.57 -3.52
CA GLN A 32 -31.27 -7.69 -4.41
C GLN A 32 -31.38 -7.20 -5.85
N GLU A 33 -31.20 -8.12 -6.78
CA GLU A 33 -31.55 -7.88 -8.18
C GLU A 33 -33.03 -7.47 -8.28
N GLY A 34 -33.33 -6.42 -9.05
CA GLY A 34 -34.65 -5.82 -9.16
C GLY A 34 -34.97 -4.76 -8.10
N ALA A 35 -34.09 -4.50 -7.12
CA ALA A 35 -34.34 -3.49 -6.10
C ALA A 35 -34.30 -2.06 -6.69
N GLU A 36 -35.27 -1.23 -6.32
CA GLU A 36 -35.37 0.16 -6.77
C GLU A 36 -34.66 1.11 -5.81
N PHE A 37 -33.94 2.09 -6.35
CA PHE A 37 -33.30 3.16 -5.58
C PHE A 37 -33.35 4.49 -6.33
N LEU A 38 -33.37 5.59 -5.58
CA LEU A 38 -33.51 6.94 -6.10
C LEU A 38 -32.17 7.65 -6.11
N LEU A 39 -31.78 8.23 -7.24
CA LEU A 39 -30.62 9.11 -7.28
C LEU A 39 -30.95 10.42 -6.56
N THR A 40 -30.22 10.75 -5.49
CA THR A 40 -30.58 11.87 -4.57
C THR A 40 -30.61 13.24 -5.25
N SER A 41 -29.96 13.38 -6.41
CA SER A 41 -29.87 14.64 -7.15
C SER A 41 -30.94 14.84 -8.23
N GLU A 42 -31.65 13.80 -8.67
CA GLU A 42 -32.42 13.86 -9.91
C GLU A 42 -33.84 13.25 -9.85
N ASP A 43 -34.33 12.81 -8.68
CA ASP A 43 -35.63 12.11 -8.53
C ASP A 43 -35.82 10.95 -9.54
N THR A 44 -34.72 10.42 -10.07
CA THR A 44 -34.71 9.32 -11.03
C THR A 44 -34.67 8.00 -10.27
N THR A 45 -35.67 7.14 -10.50
CA THR A 45 -35.68 5.75 -10.03
C THR A 45 -34.80 4.90 -10.92
N LEU A 46 -33.84 4.23 -10.30
CA LEU A 46 -32.94 3.27 -10.90
C LEU A 46 -33.24 1.88 -10.31
N VAL A 47 -32.90 0.84 -11.07
CA VAL A 47 -33.14 -0.56 -10.69
C VAL A 47 -31.82 -1.31 -10.68
N ALA A 48 -31.55 -2.04 -9.61
CA ALA A 48 -30.37 -2.89 -9.50
C ALA A 48 -30.50 -4.07 -10.48
N THR A 49 -29.65 -4.13 -11.50
CA THR A 49 -29.63 -5.23 -12.47
C THR A 49 -28.91 -6.47 -11.96
N THR A 50 -28.18 -6.34 -10.85
CA THR A 50 -27.50 -7.42 -10.14
C THR A 50 -27.53 -7.12 -8.65
N ALA A 51 -27.57 -8.16 -7.82
CA ALA A 51 -27.44 -7.98 -6.37
C ALA A 51 -26.10 -7.31 -6.02
N CYS A 52 -26.12 -6.34 -5.12
CA CYS A 52 -24.91 -5.64 -4.68
C CYS A 52 -25.01 -5.18 -3.22
N ARG A 53 -23.84 -5.07 -2.57
CA ARG A 53 -23.72 -4.56 -1.21
C ARG A 53 -23.20 -3.13 -1.26
N CYS A 54 -23.98 -2.19 -0.75
CA CYS A 54 -23.64 -0.77 -0.77
C CYS A 54 -23.39 -0.27 0.64
N ARG A 55 -22.44 0.67 0.79
CA ARG A 55 -22.25 1.37 2.07
C ARG A 55 -23.45 2.25 2.33
N ALA A 56 -23.96 2.25 3.56
CA ALA A 56 -25.22 2.88 3.89
C ALA A 56 -25.16 3.69 5.20
N VAL A 57 -25.99 4.74 5.26
CA VAL A 57 -26.40 5.38 6.51
C VAL A 57 -27.93 5.31 6.59
N HIS A 58 -28.42 4.76 7.69
CA HIS A 58 -29.83 4.62 7.99
C HIS A 58 -30.24 5.65 9.04
N TYR A 59 -31.41 6.25 8.86
CA TYR A 59 -31.96 7.20 9.83
C TYR A 59 -32.90 6.46 10.78
N THR A 60 -32.63 6.48 12.08
CA THR A 60 -33.39 5.74 13.10
C THR A 60 -34.45 6.57 13.83
N GLY A 61 -34.69 7.82 13.41
CA GLY A 61 -35.76 8.65 13.95
C GLY A 61 -37.17 8.15 13.61
N THR A 62 -38.19 8.77 14.19
CA THR A 62 -39.59 8.40 13.92
C THR A 62 -40.11 9.09 12.65
N GLY A 63 -40.64 8.31 11.70
CA GLY A 63 -41.27 8.84 10.47
C GLY A 63 -40.98 8.01 9.21
N ILE A 64 -41.38 8.51 8.04
CA ILE A 64 -41.19 7.85 6.74
C ILE A 64 -39.70 7.59 6.46
N MET A 65 -38.83 8.50 6.92
CA MET A 65 -37.37 8.39 6.80
C MET A 65 -36.79 7.20 7.58
N ALA A 66 -37.51 6.64 8.56
CA ALA A 66 -37.09 5.44 9.30
C ALA A 66 -37.04 4.19 8.42
N SER A 67 -37.74 4.20 7.29
CA SER A 67 -37.72 3.10 6.32
C SER A 67 -36.72 3.34 5.18
N MET A 68 -35.95 4.43 5.22
CA MET A 68 -35.07 4.84 4.13
C MET A 68 -33.62 4.79 4.57
N ALA A 69 -32.76 4.24 3.71
CA ALA A 69 -31.31 4.31 3.85
C ALA A 69 -30.71 5.15 2.71
N ARG A 70 -29.72 5.97 3.04
CA ARG A 70 -28.88 6.61 2.03
C ARG A 70 -27.70 5.69 1.77
N ILE A 71 -27.51 5.32 0.51
CA ILE A 71 -26.51 4.35 0.07
C ILE A 71 -25.54 5.00 -0.91
N VAL A 72 -24.32 4.48 -0.96
CA VAL A 72 -23.33 4.85 -1.97
C VAL A 72 -23.23 3.73 -2.98
N ILE A 73 -23.66 4.01 -4.22
CA ILE A 73 -23.56 3.07 -5.33
C ILE A 73 -22.33 3.42 -6.16
N PRO A 74 -21.35 2.50 -6.30
CA PRO A 74 -20.25 2.67 -7.24
C PRO A 74 -20.81 2.91 -8.64
N GLY A 75 -20.42 3.98 -9.30
CA GLY A 75 -21.03 4.34 -10.60
C GLY A 75 -21.92 5.58 -10.55
N TYR A 76 -22.66 5.74 -9.45
CA TYR A 76 -23.82 6.63 -9.39
C TYR A 76 -23.79 7.59 -8.19
N GLY A 77 -23.01 7.27 -7.14
CA GLY A 77 -22.87 8.11 -5.95
C GLY A 77 -24.01 7.91 -4.95
N LEU A 78 -24.43 9.00 -4.30
CA LEU A 78 -25.42 8.98 -3.22
C LEU A 78 -26.83 8.72 -3.74
N CYS A 79 -27.40 7.58 -3.37
CA CYS A 79 -28.77 7.20 -3.66
C CYS A 79 -29.57 7.00 -2.36
N THR A 80 -30.89 6.97 -2.46
CA THR A 80 -31.80 6.65 -1.36
C THR A 80 -32.57 5.40 -1.72
N VAL A 81 -32.66 4.44 -0.79
CA VAL A 81 -33.40 3.20 -0.97
C VAL A 81 -34.33 2.97 0.20
N LYS A 82 -35.48 2.39 -0.07
CA LYS A 82 -36.43 1.95 0.95
C LYS A 82 -36.06 0.54 1.43
N ILE A 83 -35.82 0.40 2.72
CA ILE A 83 -35.53 -0.87 3.38
C ILE A 83 -36.82 -1.72 3.38
N GLY A 84 -36.69 -3.01 3.04
CA GLY A 84 -37.79 -3.99 2.98
C GLY A 84 -38.16 -4.41 1.56
N ASP A 85 -38.02 -3.54 0.57
CA ASP A 85 -38.41 -3.81 -0.83
C ASP A 85 -37.20 -4.34 -1.64
N GLY A 86 -36.68 -5.50 -1.24
CA GLY A 86 -35.47 -6.07 -1.84
C GLY A 86 -34.16 -5.42 -1.36
N ALA A 87 -34.24 -4.56 -0.35
CA ALA A 87 -33.09 -3.92 0.30
C ALA A 87 -33.07 -4.26 1.80
N VAL A 88 -31.96 -4.83 2.29
CA VAL A 88 -31.80 -5.21 3.71
C VAL A 88 -30.66 -4.41 4.33
N PHE A 89 -30.96 -3.66 5.39
CA PHE A 89 -29.93 -2.94 6.15
C PHE A 89 -29.21 -3.87 7.13
N ILE A 90 -27.89 -3.74 7.18
CA ILE A 90 -26.98 -4.52 8.01
C ILE A 90 -26.14 -3.54 8.82
N HIS A 91 -26.37 -3.48 10.13
CA HIS A 91 -25.61 -2.61 11.03
C HIS A 91 -24.12 -2.98 11.01
N ASP A 92 -23.26 -1.98 11.16
CA ASP A 92 -21.81 -2.21 11.33
C ASP A 92 -21.50 -3.07 12.56
N ASN A 93 -22.34 -2.98 13.60
CA ASN A 93 -22.20 -3.70 14.86
C ASN A 93 -22.88 -5.07 14.86
N ALA A 94 -23.54 -5.48 13.77
CA ALA A 94 -23.95 -6.87 13.65
C ALA A 94 -22.68 -7.74 13.75
N PRO A 95 -22.73 -8.93 14.37
CA PRO A 95 -21.63 -9.89 14.27
C PRO A 95 -21.54 -10.32 12.81
N GLN A 96 -20.94 -9.48 11.98
CA GLN A 96 -20.94 -9.66 10.55
C GLN A 96 -20.12 -10.91 10.29
N ILE A 97 -20.75 -11.81 9.55
CA ILE A 97 -20.07 -12.77 8.70
C ILE A 97 -19.07 -11.94 7.91
N LEU A 98 -17.86 -11.97 8.45
CA LEU A 98 -16.57 -11.66 7.90
C LEU A 98 -16.70 -11.04 6.51
N PHE A 99 -16.06 -9.88 6.30
CA PHE A 99 -15.10 -9.86 5.19
C PHE A 99 -14.30 -11.14 5.37
N GLN A 100 -14.75 -12.24 4.74
CA GLN A 100 -14.06 -13.51 4.71
C GLN A 100 -12.65 -13.09 4.40
N GLU A 101 -11.66 -13.56 5.16
CA GLU A 101 -10.26 -13.16 5.09
C GLU A 101 -9.64 -13.52 3.73
N TYR A 102 -10.26 -13.10 2.63
CA TYR A 102 -9.64 -12.74 1.39
C TYR A 102 -8.69 -11.60 1.72
N GLN A 103 -7.53 -12.00 2.25
CA GLN A 103 -6.30 -11.29 2.05
C GLN A 103 -6.20 -11.08 0.55
N SER A 104 -6.60 -9.89 0.08
CA SER A 104 -6.64 -9.60 -1.34
C SER A 104 -5.20 -9.62 -1.84
N ARG A 105 -4.78 -10.75 -2.42
CA ARG A 105 -3.46 -10.89 -3.06
C ARG A 105 -3.43 -10.24 -4.43
N CYS A 106 -4.57 -9.74 -4.91
CA CYS A 106 -4.74 -9.15 -6.22
C CYS A 106 -4.29 -7.68 -6.24
N ILE A 107 -4.37 -6.98 -5.11
CA ILE A 107 -3.95 -5.58 -5.01
C ILE A 107 -2.42 -5.56 -4.95
N ARG A 108 -1.79 -5.03 -6.00
CA ARG A 108 -0.34 -4.89 -6.13
C ARG A 108 0.16 -3.49 -5.77
N GLU A 109 -0.69 -2.50 -5.92
CA GLU A 109 -0.37 -1.10 -5.69
C GLU A 109 -1.52 -0.41 -4.96
N LEU A 110 -1.17 0.43 -4.00
CA LEU A 110 -2.10 1.26 -3.25
C LEU A 110 -1.51 2.65 -3.11
N THR A 111 -2.28 3.63 -3.55
CA THR A 111 -1.93 5.04 -3.44
C THR A 111 -3.05 5.79 -2.73
N ILE A 112 -2.72 6.43 -1.61
CA ILE A 112 -3.65 7.20 -0.80
C ILE A 112 -3.12 8.63 -0.68
N TYR A 113 -3.87 9.58 -1.22
CA TYR A 113 -3.55 11.01 -1.12
C TYR A 113 -4.36 11.67 -0.03
N ASN A 114 -3.74 12.64 0.65
CA ASN A 114 -4.38 13.50 1.66
C ASN A 114 -5.11 12.68 2.74
N LEU A 115 -4.47 11.62 3.23
CA LEU A 115 -5.02 10.80 4.30
C LEU A 115 -5.28 11.68 5.54
N VAL A 116 -6.52 11.68 6.01
CA VAL A 116 -6.95 12.30 7.26
C VAL A 116 -7.47 11.19 8.15
N VAL A 117 -6.62 10.73 9.06
CA VAL A 117 -6.97 9.77 10.11
C VAL A 117 -6.46 10.31 11.43
N GLU A 118 -7.27 10.17 12.47
CA GLU A 118 -6.89 10.55 13.84
C GLU A 118 -5.97 9.50 14.49
N ASP A 119 -6.02 8.25 14.01
CA ASP A 119 -5.22 7.14 14.49
C ASP A 119 -4.66 6.32 13.31
N ASP A 120 -3.34 6.13 13.28
CA ASP A 120 -2.65 5.36 12.25
C ASP A 120 -2.97 3.84 12.35
N SER A 121 -3.55 3.37 13.46
CA SER A 121 -4.03 1.98 13.60
C SER A 121 -5.08 1.62 12.55
N VAL A 122 -5.94 2.58 12.15
CA VAL A 122 -6.96 2.38 11.11
C VAL A 122 -6.31 2.09 9.76
N LEU A 123 -5.19 2.75 9.46
CA LEU A 123 -4.41 2.48 8.26
C LEU A 123 -3.77 1.10 8.34
N LEU A 124 -3.21 0.72 9.49
CA LEU A 124 -2.62 -0.61 9.69
C LEU A 124 -3.66 -1.72 9.55
N ASP A 125 -4.87 -1.54 10.07
CA ASP A 125 -5.98 -2.49 9.94
C ASP A 125 -6.44 -2.65 8.49
N LEU A 126 -6.49 -1.55 7.73
CA LEU A 126 -6.75 -1.60 6.29
C LEU A 126 -5.66 -2.41 5.59
N LEU A 127 -4.39 -2.06 5.84
CA LEU A 127 -3.24 -2.75 5.25
C LEU A 127 -3.20 -4.22 5.67
N ALA A 128 -3.60 -4.58 6.89
CA ALA A 128 -3.66 -5.97 7.35
C ALA A 128 -4.57 -6.83 6.46
N LYS A 129 -5.62 -6.22 5.89
CA LYS A 129 -6.59 -6.89 5.00
C LYS A 129 -6.10 -7.00 3.55
N ILE A 130 -5.31 -6.05 3.05
CA ILE A 130 -4.93 -5.96 1.62
C ILE A 130 -3.43 -6.06 1.33
N GLY A 131 -2.59 -6.00 2.36
CA GLY A 131 -1.14 -5.79 2.25
C GLY A 131 -0.35 -7.00 1.79
N LYS A 132 -0.89 -8.22 1.92
CA LYS A 132 -0.15 -9.47 1.64
C LYS A 132 0.32 -9.61 0.19
N GLY A 133 -0.42 -9.02 -0.76
CA GLY A 133 -0.06 -9.00 -2.18
C GLY A 133 0.58 -7.69 -2.64
N LEU A 134 0.72 -6.71 -1.75
CA LEU A 134 1.11 -5.34 -2.09
C LEU A 134 2.60 -5.25 -2.36
N HIS A 135 2.96 -4.66 -3.51
CA HIS A 135 4.34 -4.42 -3.96
C HIS A 135 4.69 -2.93 -3.88
N THR A 136 3.72 -2.05 -4.10
CA THR A 136 3.91 -0.60 -4.08
C THR A 136 2.90 0.05 -3.13
N LEU A 137 3.40 0.87 -2.21
CA LEU A 137 2.58 1.64 -1.28
C LEU A 137 3.00 3.11 -1.32
N TRP A 138 2.05 3.99 -1.61
CA TRP A 138 2.23 5.42 -1.53
C TRP A 138 1.15 6.04 -0.66
N ILE A 139 1.55 6.72 0.41
CA ILE A 139 0.63 7.42 1.31
C ILE A 139 1.13 8.84 1.56
N THR A 140 0.23 9.80 1.40
CA THR A 140 0.44 11.19 1.79
C THR A 140 -0.55 11.58 2.87
N LYS A 141 -0.07 11.88 4.08
CA LYS A 141 -0.91 12.41 5.18
C LYS A 141 -1.10 13.91 4.99
N LEU A 142 -2.32 14.41 5.21
CA LEU A 142 -2.57 15.86 5.18
C LEU A 142 -1.94 16.50 6.41
N VAL A 143 -1.17 17.60 6.23
CA VAL A 143 -0.54 18.31 7.35
C VAL A 143 -1.63 18.97 8.21
N THR A 144 -1.88 18.43 9.40
CA THR A 144 -2.64 19.13 10.45
C THR A 144 -1.66 19.91 11.34
N ARG A 145 -2.08 21.05 11.88
CA ARG A 145 -1.20 22.01 12.58
C ARG A 145 -0.58 21.48 13.89
N PHE A 146 -0.90 20.26 14.30
CA PHE A 146 -0.45 19.64 15.53
C PHE A 146 -0.03 18.19 15.23
N ARG A 147 1.16 17.96 14.67
CA ARG A 147 1.74 16.62 14.73
C ARG A 147 2.16 16.38 16.18
N LYS A 148 1.59 15.37 16.82
CA LYS A 148 2.17 14.79 18.03
C LYS A 148 3.39 13.98 17.60
N ALA A 149 4.51 14.19 18.29
CA ALA A 149 5.79 13.54 17.99
C ALA A 149 5.82 12.01 18.23
N GLU A 150 4.69 11.41 18.63
CA GLU A 150 4.61 10.02 19.08
C GLU A 150 3.84 9.09 18.13
N GLU A 151 3.22 9.63 17.06
CA GLU A 151 2.43 8.86 16.10
C GLU A 151 3.24 8.63 14.82
N GLY A 152 4.02 7.55 14.81
CA GLY A 152 4.80 7.11 13.65
C GLY A 152 4.44 5.69 13.21
N LEU A 153 4.62 5.40 11.92
CA LEU A 153 4.43 4.06 11.37
C LEU A 153 5.61 3.16 11.75
N ASP A 154 5.31 2.06 12.43
CA ASP A 154 6.30 1.03 12.71
C ASP A 154 6.57 0.19 11.46
N LEU A 155 7.79 0.31 10.91
CA LEU A 155 8.20 -0.44 9.72
C LEU A 155 8.27 -1.95 10.00
N SER A 156 8.48 -2.39 11.24
CA SER A 156 8.45 -3.81 11.61
C SER A 156 7.04 -4.38 11.47
N VAL A 157 6.02 -3.63 11.91
CA VAL A 157 4.61 -4.00 11.74
C VAL A 157 4.24 -3.95 10.26
N LEU A 158 4.65 -2.92 9.54
CA LEU A 158 4.39 -2.78 8.11
C LEU A 158 5.02 -3.92 7.29
N ALA A 159 6.22 -4.37 7.65
CA ALA A 159 6.88 -5.52 7.01
C ALA A 159 6.11 -6.83 7.24
N ALA A 160 5.50 -7.03 8.42
CA ALA A 160 4.68 -8.19 8.71
C ALA A 160 3.34 -8.18 7.95
N ILE A 161 2.75 -6.99 7.80
CA ILE A 161 1.49 -6.78 7.08
C ILE A 161 1.68 -6.86 5.56
N CYS A 162 2.73 -6.21 5.04
CA CYS A 162 3.08 -6.09 3.63
C CYS A 162 4.42 -6.78 3.31
N PRO A 163 4.52 -8.12 3.41
CA PRO A 163 5.77 -8.85 3.25
C PRO A 163 6.34 -8.84 1.83
N GLN A 164 5.54 -8.49 0.82
CA GLN A 164 5.95 -8.43 -0.59
C GLN A 164 6.27 -7.01 -1.06
N LEU A 165 6.26 -6.03 -0.16
CA LEU A 165 6.45 -4.63 -0.52
C LEU A 165 7.87 -4.40 -1.05
N GLU A 166 7.96 -3.85 -2.26
CA GLU A 166 9.21 -3.49 -2.92
C GLU A 166 9.42 -1.98 -2.92
N GLU A 167 8.35 -1.19 -2.98
CA GLU A 167 8.38 0.27 -3.04
C GLU A 167 7.49 0.89 -1.97
N LEU A 168 8.09 1.74 -1.13
CA LEU A 168 7.40 2.49 -0.08
C LEU A 168 7.63 3.99 -0.25
N MET A 169 6.55 4.76 -0.32
CA MET A 169 6.57 6.21 -0.28
C MET A 169 5.63 6.73 0.79
N LEU A 170 6.20 7.38 1.79
CA LEU A 170 5.46 7.99 2.89
C LEU A 170 5.76 9.48 2.88
N PHE A 171 4.70 10.29 2.83
CA PHE A 171 4.79 11.74 2.91
C PHE A 171 4.03 12.18 4.16
N ASN A 172 4.69 12.98 5.00
CA ASN A 172 4.21 13.41 6.30
C ASN A 172 4.00 12.30 7.34
N PHE A 173 4.85 11.27 7.33
CA PHE A 173 4.89 10.24 8.37
C PHE A 173 6.22 10.22 9.09
N ASP A 174 6.17 9.97 10.38
CA ASP A 174 7.34 9.57 11.16
C ASP A 174 7.45 8.05 11.13
N VAL A 175 8.67 7.53 11.20
CA VAL A 175 8.90 6.08 11.16
C VAL A 175 9.59 5.60 12.41
N SER A 176 9.10 4.49 12.94
CA SER A 176 9.69 3.80 14.08
C SER A 176 10.00 2.36 13.71
N LEU A 177 10.80 1.71 14.55
CA LEU A 177 11.14 0.30 14.43
C LEU A 177 11.00 -0.32 15.82
N SER A 178 10.01 -1.19 16.01
CA SER A 178 9.95 -2.03 17.20
C SER A 178 11.10 -3.05 17.23
N GLU A 179 11.26 -3.72 18.37
CA GLU A 179 12.32 -4.72 18.57
C GLU A 179 12.34 -5.81 17.48
N TYR A 180 13.49 -6.50 17.43
CA TYR A 180 13.87 -7.51 16.45
C TYR A 180 12.71 -8.30 15.82
N ASN A 181 12.44 -8.07 14.53
CA ASN A 181 11.36 -8.75 13.80
C ASN A 181 11.92 -9.49 12.57
N GLU A 182 11.62 -10.80 12.46
CA GLU A 182 12.01 -11.60 11.28
C GLU A 182 11.38 -11.08 9.98
N ALA A 183 10.18 -10.50 10.04
CA ALA A 183 9.51 -9.95 8.88
C ALA A 183 10.31 -8.79 8.27
N LEU A 184 10.82 -7.90 9.13
CA LEU A 184 11.67 -6.79 8.72
C LEU A 184 12.98 -7.28 8.11
N ARG A 185 13.61 -8.32 8.70
CA ARG A 185 14.82 -8.94 8.14
C ARG A 185 14.61 -9.52 6.75
N ARG A 186 13.42 -10.06 6.45
CA ARG A 186 13.10 -10.65 5.14
C ARG A 186 12.35 -9.68 4.23
N TRP A 187 12.26 -8.40 4.59
CA TRP A 187 11.45 -7.45 3.83
C TRP A 187 12.14 -7.08 2.51
N PRO A 188 11.50 -7.29 1.35
CA PRO A 188 12.16 -7.17 0.05
C PRO A 188 12.15 -5.74 -0.52
N VAL A 189 12.06 -4.72 0.33
CA VAL A 189 11.99 -3.31 -0.09
C VAL A 189 13.25 -2.91 -0.84
N LYS A 190 13.07 -2.39 -2.05
CA LYS A 190 14.11 -1.90 -2.97
C LYS A 190 14.16 -0.38 -3.00
N LYS A 191 13.01 0.29 -2.82
CA LYS A 191 12.91 1.75 -2.83
C LYS A 191 12.11 2.24 -1.63
N MET A 192 12.67 3.19 -0.91
CA MET A 192 12.01 3.85 0.21
C MET A 192 12.16 5.36 0.09
N ARG A 193 11.04 6.09 0.17
CA ARG A 193 11.01 7.55 0.24
C ARG A 193 10.21 8.00 1.45
N LEU A 194 10.86 8.71 2.35
CA LEU A 194 10.28 9.30 3.56
C LEU A 194 10.37 10.81 3.42
N CYS A 195 9.27 11.46 3.10
CA CYS A 195 9.25 12.89 2.84
C CYS A 195 8.53 13.64 3.96
N GLU A 196 9.08 14.80 4.35
CA GLU A 196 8.56 15.64 5.44
C GLU A 196 8.44 14.86 6.77
N THR A 197 9.46 14.04 7.07
CA THR A 197 9.54 13.26 8.30
C THR A 197 10.29 14.02 9.38
N LEU A 198 9.87 13.89 10.64
CA LEU A 198 10.54 14.52 11.79
C LEU A 198 11.70 13.67 12.28
N CYS A 199 11.62 12.33 12.15
CA CYS A 199 12.64 11.43 12.66
C CYS A 199 12.69 10.10 11.87
N TYR A 200 13.90 9.52 11.77
CA TYR A 200 14.13 8.18 11.23
C TYR A 200 15.22 7.38 12.00
N PRO A 201 15.43 7.60 13.32
CA PRO A 201 16.67 7.23 14.03
C PRO A 201 17.01 5.74 14.00
N SER A 202 16.06 4.88 13.62
CA SER A 202 16.24 3.44 13.63
C SER A 202 16.59 2.85 12.26
N LEU A 203 16.47 3.60 11.16
CA LEU A 203 16.68 3.05 9.82
C LEU A 203 18.15 2.70 9.56
N THR A 204 19.08 3.49 10.07
CA THR A 204 20.54 3.26 9.97
C THR A 204 20.94 1.92 10.58
N ARG A 205 20.26 1.48 11.66
CA ARG A 205 20.47 0.16 12.28
C ARG A 205 20.17 -0.99 11.30
N CYS A 206 19.08 -0.88 10.54
CA CYS A 206 18.71 -1.89 9.53
C CYS A 206 19.68 -1.93 8.34
N LEU A 207 20.29 -0.79 8.00
CA LEU A 207 21.28 -0.70 6.92
C LEU A 207 22.66 -1.24 7.35
N ARG A 208 23.01 -1.12 8.63
CA ARG A 208 24.24 -1.72 9.20
C ARG A 208 24.15 -3.24 9.34
N ASP A 209 22.98 -3.77 9.64
CA ASP A 209 22.77 -5.21 9.80
C ASP A 209 22.64 -5.93 8.44
N HIS A 210 23.73 -6.54 7.99
CA HIS A 210 23.77 -7.28 6.72
C HIS A 210 22.94 -8.57 6.74
N THR A 211 22.41 -8.98 7.89
CA THR A 211 21.42 -10.06 7.98
C THR A 211 20.02 -9.60 7.58
N CYS A 212 19.78 -8.28 7.51
CA CYS A 212 18.56 -7.70 6.96
C CYS A 212 18.63 -7.62 5.43
N LEU A 213 17.58 -8.08 4.75
CA LEU A 213 17.42 -7.90 3.31
C LEU A 213 17.38 -6.41 2.93
N MET A 214 16.90 -5.53 3.80
CA MET A 214 16.96 -4.09 3.55
C MET A 214 18.39 -3.60 3.32
N ALA A 215 19.38 -4.08 4.08
CA ALA A 215 20.79 -3.74 3.86
C ALA A 215 21.29 -4.24 2.49
N THR A 216 20.79 -5.38 1.99
CA THR A 216 21.31 -5.97 0.75
C THR A 216 20.50 -5.61 -0.50
N ASN A 217 19.24 -5.20 -0.34
CA ASN A 217 18.29 -4.98 -1.43
C ASN A 217 17.81 -3.54 -1.57
N LEU A 218 17.91 -2.69 -0.52
CA LEU A 218 17.46 -1.30 -0.62
C LEU A 218 18.41 -0.53 -1.54
N VAL A 219 17.97 -0.33 -2.78
CA VAL A 219 18.70 0.37 -3.85
C VAL A 219 18.57 1.87 -3.71
N GLN A 220 17.39 2.37 -3.36
CA GLN A 220 17.12 3.80 -3.28
C GLN A 220 16.50 4.15 -1.95
N LEU A 221 17.14 5.08 -1.25
CA LEU A 221 16.64 5.69 -0.03
C LEU A 221 16.64 7.20 -0.18
N HIS A 222 15.47 7.81 0.00
CA HIS A 222 15.32 9.25 0.01
C HIS A 222 14.63 9.68 1.29
N VAL A 223 15.25 10.57 2.05
CA VAL A 223 14.69 11.09 3.29
C VAL A 223 14.71 12.62 3.25
N THR A 224 13.58 13.26 3.49
CA THR A 224 13.51 14.72 3.63
C THR A 224 12.89 15.12 4.96
N SER A 225 13.51 16.09 5.63
CA SER A 225 13.01 16.64 6.88
C SER A 225 11.76 17.48 6.64
N SER A 226 10.92 17.56 7.67
CA SER A 226 9.92 18.62 7.73
C SER A 226 10.63 19.96 7.85
N GLY A 227 10.27 20.94 7.00
CA GLY A 227 10.97 22.24 6.93
C GLY A 227 11.09 23.03 8.25
N ASN A 228 10.36 22.64 9.30
CA ASN A 228 10.42 23.26 10.62
C ASN A 228 11.46 22.64 11.57
N THR A 229 11.97 21.45 11.27
CA THR A 229 12.92 20.70 12.12
C THR A 229 13.90 19.95 11.23
N PRO A 230 14.95 20.64 10.72
CA PRO A 230 15.94 19.99 9.88
C PRO A 230 16.69 18.91 10.66
N PHE A 231 17.12 17.86 9.97
CA PHE A 231 17.97 16.84 10.56
C PHE A 231 19.30 17.45 10.99
N SER A 232 19.87 16.91 12.07
CA SER A 232 21.24 17.26 12.44
C SER A 232 22.22 16.83 11.35
N THR A 233 23.36 17.52 11.27
CA THR A 233 24.41 17.17 10.31
C THR A 233 24.96 15.77 10.52
N ASP A 234 24.91 15.27 11.76
CA ASP A 234 25.41 13.94 12.10
C ASP A 234 24.45 12.85 11.63
N GLU A 235 23.14 13.05 11.74
CA GLU A 235 22.12 12.15 11.19
C GLU A 235 22.20 12.06 9.66
N ILE A 236 22.35 13.21 8.99
CA ILE A 236 22.53 13.28 7.53
C ILE A 236 23.79 12.50 7.12
N ARG A 237 24.92 12.74 7.78
CA ARG A 237 26.17 12.02 7.46
C ARG A 237 26.07 10.53 7.73
N GLU A 238 25.41 10.15 8.82
CA GLU A 238 25.24 8.74 9.18
C GLU A 238 24.45 8.00 8.11
N ILE A 239 23.31 8.54 7.65
CA ILE A 239 22.51 7.88 6.62
C ILE A 239 23.20 7.93 5.26
N GLU A 240 23.84 9.05 4.90
CA GLU A 240 24.56 9.19 3.63
C GLU A 240 25.81 8.31 3.53
N SER A 241 26.41 7.92 4.66
CA SER A 241 27.54 6.99 4.68
C SER A 241 27.22 5.62 4.07
N HIS A 242 25.93 5.26 4.04
CA HIS A 242 25.41 4.06 3.39
C HIS A 242 25.19 4.21 1.88
N GLY A 243 25.38 5.42 1.34
CA GLY A 243 25.35 5.71 -0.09
C GLY A 243 26.59 5.19 -0.80
N GLY A 244 26.41 4.66 -2.01
CA GLY A 244 27.49 4.14 -2.84
C GLY A 244 27.91 2.69 -2.54
N GLU A 245 27.39 2.08 -1.47
CA GLU A 245 27.58 0.65 -1.18
C GLU A 245 27.13 -0.22 -2.35
N LEU A 246 27.95 -1.23 -2.70
CA LEU A 246 27.67 -2.17 -3.78
C LEU A 246 26.75 -3.27 -3.25
N LEU A 247 25.54 -3.35 -3.80
CA LEU A 247 24.54 -4.33 -3.41
C LEU A 247 24.76 -5.68 -4.10
N PRO A 248 24.70 -6.81 -3.36
CA PRO A 248 25.16 -8.10 -3.84
C PRO A 248 24.29 -8.76 -4.92
N LEU A 249 23.04 -8.36 -5.18
CA LEU A 249 22.21 -9.01 -6.20
C LEU A 249 21.11 -8.13 -6.80
N THR A 250 21.18 -7.91 -8.11
CA THR A 250 20.02 -8.02 -9.00
C THR A 250 20.47 -8.26 -10.45
N LYS A 251 19.92 -9.30 -11.08
CA LYS A 251 20.28 -9.78 -12.42
C LYS A 251 19.59 -8.93 -13.49
N GLU A 252 20.33 -8.33 -14.43
CA GLU A 252 19.81 -8.11 -15.78
C GLU A 252 20.88 -8.00 -16.90
N LYS A 253 20.39 -7.95 -18.14
CA LYS A 253 20.98 -8.38 -19.42
C LYS A 253 22.41 -7.90 -19.70
N LEU A 254 23.31 -8.89 -19.83
CA LEU A 254 24.62 -8.76 -20.49
C LEU A 254 24.55 -7.92 -21.78
N PRO A 255 25.52 -7.03 -22.04
CA PRO A 255 25.69 -6.36 -23.32
C PRO A 255 25.71 -7.39 -24.47
N ILE A 256 25.12 -7.04 -25.63
CA ILE A 256 25.03 -7.94 -26.80
C ILE A 256 26.38 -8.57 -27.18
N ARG A 257 27.48 -7.83 -27.04
CA ARG A 257 28.84 -8.32 -27.33
C ARG A 257 29.31 -9.41 -26.36
N MET A 258 28.98 -9.30 -25.07
CA MET A 258 29.29 -10.35 -24.08
C MET A 258 28.40 -11.57 -24.23
N LYS A 259 27.12 -11.38 -24.61
CA LYS A 259 26.24 -12.51 -25.00
C LYS A 259 26.80 -13.25 -26.21
N ALA A 260 27.29 -12.53 -27.22
CA ALA A 260 27.92 -13.11 -28.40
C ALA A 260 29.22 -13.86 -28.06
N ALA A 261 30.06 -13.33 -27.18
CA ALA A 261 31.27 -14.01 -26.70
C ALA A 261 30.94 -15.29 -25.91
N LEU A 262 29.94 -15.26 -25.03
CA LEU A 262 29.45 -16.45 -24.32
C LEU A 262 28.87 -17.50 -25.27
N LEU A 263 28.09 -17.08 -26.27
CA LEU A 263 27.58 -17.97 -27.32
C LEU A 263 28.71 -18.55 -28.19
N SER A 264 29.79 -17.80 -28.43
CA SER A 264 30.97 -18.28 -29.15
C SER A 264 31.71 -19.39 -28.39
N VAL A 265 31.79 -19.29 -27.06
CA VAL A 265 32.37 -20.35 -26.22
C VAL A 265 31.51 -21.61 -26.33
N VAL A 266 30.19 -21.49 -26.29
CA VAL A 266 29.26 -22.63 -26.46
C VAL A 266 29.33 -23.22 -27.88
N ALA A 267 29.53 -22.40 -28.92
CA ALA A 267 29.66 -22.84 -30.30
C ALA A 267 30.96 -23.62 -30.59
N GLY A 268 32.01 -23.42 -29.79
CA GLY A 268 33.25 -24.21 -29.85
C GLY A 268 33.09 -25.66 -29.38
N PHE A 269 32.01 -25.98 -28.67
CA PHE A 269 31.70 -27.33 -28.17
C PHE A 269 30.84 -28.16 -29.13
N ARG A 270 30.78 -27.83 -30.42
CA ARG A 270 29.92 -28.48 -31.43
C ARG A 270 30.01 -30.02 -31.49
N GLU A 271 31.05 -30.65 -30.95
CA GLU A 271 31.23 -32.10 -30.91
C GLU A 271 30.72 -32.79 -29.64
N ARG A 272 30.29 -32.05 -28.59
CA ARG A 272 29.67 -32.63 -27.38
C ARG A 272 28.44 -31.84 -26.96
N SER A 273 27.43 -32.52 -26.39
CA SER A 273 26.18 -31.85 -26.00
C SER A 273 26.51 -30.68 -25.04
N PRO A 274 26.09 -29.44 -25.33
CA PRO A 274 26.40 -28.26 -24.52
C PRO A 274 26.06 -28.40 -23.03
N CYS A 275 25.07 -29.24 -22.71
CA CYS A 275 24.64 -29.57 -21.36
C CYS A 275 25.65 -30.37 -20.54
N GLN A 276 26.69 -30.96 -21.16
CA GLN A 276 27.75 -31.72 -20.46
C GLN A 276 28.98 -30.88 -20.11
N ALA A 277 29.14 -29.68 -20.70
CA ALA A 277 30.34 -28.85 -20.51
C ALA A 277 30.17 -27.78 -19.42
N PHE A 278 28.94 -27.45 -19.04
CA PHE A 278 28.61 -26.44 -18.04
C PHE A 278 27.73 -27.05 -16.96
N ASP A 279 28.32 -27.40 -15.81
CA ASP A 279 27.53 -27.72 -14.63
C ASP A 279 26.91 -26.45 -14.03
N ALA A 280 25.93 -26.62 -13.13
CA ALA A 280 25.25 -25.50 -12.47
C ALA A 280 26.22 -24.56 -11.73
N TYR A 281 27.40 -25.06 -11.35
CA TYR A 281 28.43 -24.30 -10.65
C TYR A 281 29.15 -23.32 -11.59
N ILE A 282 29.61 -23.76 -12.77
CA ILE A 282 30.24 -22.88 -13.75
C ILE A 282 29.25 -21.84 -14.28
N VAL A 283 27.99 -22.25 -14.53
CA VAL A 283 26.92 -21.31 -14.88
C VAL A 283 26.70 -20.28 -13.78
N GLY A 284 26.73 -20.70 -12.50
CA GLY A 284 26.66 -19.82 -11.34
C GLY A 284 27.82 -18.82 -11.26
N LEU A 285 29.06 -19.25 -11.54
CA LEU A 285 30.24 -18.39 -11.56
C LEU A 285 30.18 -17.35 -12.68
N ILE A 286 29.76 -17.75 -13.89
CA ILE A 286 29.60 -16.84 -15.02
C ILE A 286 28.55 -15.77 -14.69
N PHE A 287 27.42 -16.16 -14.11
CA PHE A 287 26.39 -15.20 -13.71
C PHE A 287 26.82 -14.27 -12.58
N ARG A 288 27.66 -14.74 -11.64
CA ARG A 288 28.26 -13.89 -10.59
C ARG A 288 29.27 -12.90 -11.18
N PHE A 289 30.13 -13.35 -12.11
CA PHE A 289 31.11 -12.50 -12.77
C PHE A 289 30.45 -11.45 -13.69
N ALA A 290 29.36 -11.83 -14.36
CA ALA A 290 28.57 -10.94 -15.22
C ALA A 290 27.71 -9.92 -14.45
N ALA A 291 27.66 -9.99 -13.11
CA ALA A 291 26.85 -9.08 -12.31
C ALA A 291 27.52 -7.70 -12.24
N THR A 292 26.80 -6.65 -12.66
CA THR A 292 27.22 -5.27 -12.39
C THR A 292 26.70 -4.90 -11.00
N PRO A 293 27.54 -4.42 -10.08
CA PRO A 293 27.10 -4.07 -8.75
C PRO A 293 26.20 -2.83 -8.81
N VAL A 294 24.97 -2.96 -8.28
CA VAL A 294 24.06 -1.82 -8.10
C VAL A 294 24.59 -1.01 -6.91
N ARG A 295 24.82 0.28 -7.09
CA ARG A 295 25.20 1.18 -5.99
C ARG A 295 23.94 1.67 -5.29
N ARG A 296 23.91 1.59 -3.97
CA ARG A 296 22.85 2.21 -3.18
C ARG A 296 22.89 3.73 -3.39
N LEU A 297 21.75 4.32 -3.74
CA LEU A 297 21.57 5.76 -3.80
C LEU A 297 20.86 6.19 -2.51
N VAL A 298 21.59 6.88 -1.64
CA VAL A 298 21.02 7.56 -0.47
C VAL A 298 21.01 9.06 -0.73
N ARG A 299 19.90 9.72 -0.43
CA ARG A 299 19.76 11.18 -0.45
C ARG A 299 19.02 11.62 0.80
N CYS A 300 19.64 12.48 1.60
CA CYS A 300 19.01 13.08 2.78
C CYS A 300 19.02 14.60 2.63
N ALA A 301 17.90 15.26 2.93
CA ALA A 301 17.76 16.72 2.85
C ALA A 301 16.93 17.29 4.00
#